data_AF-A0A4U0V2F7-F1
#
_entry.id   AF-A0A4U0V2F7-F1
#
_cell.length_a   1.000
_cell.length_b   1.000
_cell.length_c   1.000
_cell.angle_alpha   90.00
_cell.angle_beta   90.00
_cell.angle_gamma   90.00
#
_symmetry.space_group_name_H-M   'P 1'
#
loop_
_entity.id
_entity.type
_entity.pdbx_description
1 polymer ?
#
loop_
_entity_poly.entity_id
_entity_poly.type
_entity_poly.pdbx_seq_one_letter_code
_entity_poly.pdbx_strand_id
1 'polypeptide(L)'
;TALAENHPNLLASRHQLAGAYLADEKAIVILKKVVEMYETLPEDHPGRLALQHVLACVNLRDGEPERAVAILEVVVRNAEALPEDRLNRLVSQDELARAYLNAGQVKKAVAMLEDVVRIRKAQPEDDMNRLSSQHYLACAYLAENVVEMMAKVVQKGPRRLVS
;
A
#
# COMPACT_ATOMS: atom_id res chain seq x y z
N THR A 1 -13.69 27.06 -13.47
CA THR A 1 -12.44 27.42 -12.77
C THR A 1 -11.98 26.22 -11.99
N ALA A 2 -11.16 25.39 -12.64
CA ALA A 2 -10.60 24.17 -12.08
C ALA A 2 -9.39 24.54 -11.23
N LEU A 3 -9.56 24.59 -9.91
CA LEU A 3 -8.45 24.73 -8.97
C LEU A 3 -8.34 23.45 -8.14
N ALA A 4 -7.18 22.80 -8.27
CA ALA A 4 -6.49 22.03 -7.23
C ALA A 4 -6.97 20.61 -6.88
N GLU A 5 -7.32 19.76 -7.85
CA GLU A 5 -7.52 18.32 -7.59
C GLU A 5 -6.22 17.49 -7.57
N ASN A 6 -5.08 18.04 -8.00
CA ASN A 6 -3.81 17.30 -8.16
C ASN A 6 -2.68 17.77 -7.21
N HIS A 7 -3.00 18.26 -6.01
CA HIS A 7 -1.97 18.69 -5.06
C HIS A 7 -1.57 17.60 -4.05
N PRO A 8 -0.29 17.55 -3.62
CA PRO A 8 0.21 16.76 -2.48
C PRO A 8 -0.63 16.91 -1.19
N ASN A 9 -1.43 17.97 -1.08
CA ASN A 9 -2.38 18.18 -0.01
C ASN A 9 -3.54 17.17 -0.03
N LEU A 10 -3.95 16.65 -1.20
CA LEU A 10 -4.99 15.61 -1.28
C LEU A 10 -4.55 14.31 -0.60
N LEU A 11 -3.25 14.01 -0.62
CA LEU A 11 -2.64 12.82 -0.02
C LEU A 11 -2.51 12.94 1.50
N ALA A 12 -2.04 14.10 1.99
CA ALA A 12 -2.07 14.41 3.41
C ALA A 12 -3.51 14.36 3.93
N SER A 13 -4.47 14.89 3.16
CA SER A 13 -5.90 14.79 3.48
C SER A 13 -6.41 13.35 3.49
N ARG A 14 -5.96 12.46 2.57
CA ARG A 14 -6.36 11.04 2.56
C ARG A 14 -5.79 10.26 3.75
N HIS A 15 -4.52 10.44 4.09
CA HIS A 15 -3.92 9.80 5.27
C HIS A 15 -4.52 10.37 6.58
N GLN A 16 -4.80 11.68 6.63
CA GLN A 16 -5.51 12.28 7.77
C GLN A 16 -6.95 11.80 7.86
N LEU A 17 -7.64 11.64 6.73
CA LEU A 17 -8.99 11.09 6.67
C LEU A 17 -8.98 9.63 7.12
N ALA A 18 -8.04 8.82 6.65
CA ALA A 18 -7.84 7.45 7.13
C ALA A 18 -7.58 7.44 8.64
N GLY A 19 -6.67 8.29 9.14
CA GLY A 19 -6.42 8.43 10.57
C GLY A 19 -7.67 8.81 11.37
N ALA A 20 -8.47 9.74 10.86
CA ALA A 20 -9.73 10.16 11.48
C ALA A 20 -10.77 9.04 11.50
N TYR A 21 -10.92 8.29 10.40
CA TYR A 21 -11.81 7.12 10.32
C TYR A 21 -11.33 5.96 11.19
N LEU A 22 -10.01 5.79 11.34
CA LEU A 22 -9.44 4.72 12.16
C LEU A 22 -9.55 5.01 13.66
N ALA A 23 -9.69 6.28 14.06
CA ALA A 23 -9.85 6.69 15.45
C ALA A 23 -11.28 6.49 16.01
N ASP A 24 -12.28 6.28 15.15
CA ASP A 24 -13.69 6.13 15.55
C ASP A 24 -14.37 4.93 14.86
N GLU A 25 -14.77 3.93 15.65
CA GLU A 25 -15.48 2.74 15.14
C GLU A 25 -16.79 3.08 14.41
N LYS A 26 -17.47 4.16 14.81
CA LYS A 26 -18.69 4.61 14.12
C LYS A 26 -18.38 5.16 12.73
N ALA A 27 -17.19 5.73 12.55
CA ALA A 27 -16.76 6.24 11.27
C ALA A 27 -16.53 5.09 10.27
N ILE A 28 -16.08 3.91 10.71
CA ILE A 28 -15.97 2.71 9.85
C ILE A 28 -17.33 2.26 9.31
N VAL A 29 -18.38 2.30 10.15
CA VAL A 29 -19.75 1.95 9.73
C VAL A 29 -20.25 2.92 8.67
N ILE A 30 -19.95 4.22 8.83
CA ILE A 30 -20.26 5.24 7.83
C ILE A 30 -19.44 5.00 6.56
N LEU A 31 -18.16 4.65 6.68
CA LEU A 31 -17.29 4.35 5.55
C LEU A 31 -17.88 3.25 4.67
N LYS A 32 -18.35 2.15 5.27
CA LYS A 32 -19.01 1.04 4.54
C LYS A 32 -20.25 1.49 3.75
N LYS A 33 -21.04 2.43 4.28
CA LYS A 33 -22.19 3.00 3.56
C LYS A 33 -21.78 3.94 2.43
N VAL A 34 -20.70 4.71 2.63
CA VAL A 34 -20.18 5.61 1.60
C VAL A 34 -19.61 4.82 0.42
N VAL A 35 -19.12 3.59 0.65
CA VAL A 35 -18.62 2.70 -0.42
C VAL A 35 -19.70 2.42 -1.45
N GLU A 36 -20.91 2.04 -1.02
CA GLU A 36 -22.02 1.75 -1.94
C GLU A 36 -22.37 2.96 -2.82
N MET A 37 -22.29 4.18 -2.29
CA MET A 37 -22.51 5.39 -3.08
C MET A 37 -21.42 5.61 -4.13
N TYR A 38 -20.16 5.36 -3.77
CA TYR A 38 -19.00 5.60 -4.63
C TYR A 38 -18.67 4.45 -5.59
N GLU A 39 -19.23 3.25 -5.38
CA GLU A 39 -19.16 2.12 -6.33
C GLU A 39 -19.85 2.43 -7.66
N THR A 40 -20.81 3.36 -7.65
CA THR A 40 -21.49 3.84 -8.86
C THR A 40 -20.63 4.79 -9.71
N LEU A 41 -19.53 5.30 -9.16
CA LEU A 41 -18.62 6.21 -9.87
C LEU A 41 -17.59 5.41 -10.68
N PRO A 42 -17.03 6.02 -11.74
CA PRO A 42 -15.91 5.45 -12.48
C PRO A 42 -14.78 4.99 -11.57
N GLU A 43 -14.10 3.93 -11.96
CA GLU A 43 -13.04 3.28 -11.18
C GLU A 43 -11.81 4.17 -10.93
N ASP A 44 -11.61 5.17 -11.78
CA ASP A 44 -10.57 6.20 -11.70
C ASP A 44 -11.01 7.46 -10.94
N HIS A 45 -12.26 7.51 -10.45
CA HIS A 45 -12.77 8.69 -9.78
C HIS A 45 -11.97 8.99 -8.49
N PRO A 46 -11.43 10.21 -8.30
CA PRO A 46 -10.55 10.53 -7.17
C PRO A 46 -11.11 10.23 -5.78
N GLY A 47 -12.43 10.38 -5.61
CA GLY A 47 -13.15 10.06 -4.38
C GLY A 47 -13.30 8.54 -4.14
N ARG A 48 -13.42 7.74 -5.21
CA ARG A 48 -13.48 6.27 -5.10
C ARG A 48 -12.11 5.71 -4.70
N LEU A 49 -11.04 6.21 -5.32
CA LEU A 49 -9.65 5.85 -4.97
C LEU A 49 -9.31 6.23 -3.52
N ALA A 50 -9.74 7.42 -3.06
CA ALA A 50 -9.57 7.85 -1.67
C ALA A 50 -10.25 6.90 -0.68
N LEU A 51 -11.46 6.45 -1.01
CA LEU A 51 -12.23 5.54 -0.16
C LEU A 51 -11.64 4.14 -0.12
N GLN A 52 -11.18 3.62 -1.26
CA GLN A 52 -10.48 2.34 -1.36
C GLN A 52 -9.19 2.34 -0.53
N HIS A 53 -8.46 3.46 -0.52
CA HIS A 53 -7.30 3.63 0.37
C HIS A 53 -7.70 3.50 1.86
N VAL A 54 -8.72 4.24 2.30
CA VAL A 54 -9.17 4.18 3.71
C VAL A 54 -9.62 2.76 4.07
N LEU A 55 -10.37 2.09 3.18
CA LEU A 55 -10.76 0.70 3.37
C LEU A 55 -9.54 -0.23 3.51
N ALA A 56 -8.52 -0.08 2.69
CA ALA A 56 -7.31 -0.89 2.79
C ALA A 56 -6.62 -0.70 4.15
N CYS A 57 -6.52 0.55 4.63
CA CYS A 57 -5.99 0.84 5.96
C CYS A 57 -6.81 0.21 7.09
N VAL A 58 -8.14 0.23 7.00
CA VAL A 58 -9.04 -0.45 7.95
C VAL A 58 -8.79 -1.96 7.95
N ASN A 59 -8.73 -2.59 6.78
CA ASN A 59 -8.46 -4.03 6.67
C ASN A 59 -7.09 -4.40 7.27
N LEU A 60 -6.04 -3.58 7.05
CA LEU A 60 -4.74 -3.80 7.68
C LEU A 60 -4.80 -3.74 9.22
N ARG A 61 -5.52 -2.76 9.78
CA ARG A 61 -5.70 -2.65 11.24
C ARG A 61 -6.50 -3.82 11.80
N ASP A 62 -7.53 -4.26 11.08
CA ASP A 62 -8.41 -5.34 11.50
C ASP A 62 -7.79 -6.74 11.28
N GLY A 63 -6.53 -6.80 10.83
CA GLY A 63 -5.79 -8.05 10.66
C GLY A 63 -6.14 -8.83 9.40
N GLU A 64 -6.67 -8.15 8.37
CA GLU A 64 -7.08 -8.72 7.09
C GLU A 64 -6.20 -8.20 5.92
N PRO A 65 -4.87 -8.43 5.94
CA PRO A 65 -3.96 -7.83 4.98
C PRO A 65 -4.18 -8.31 3.54
N GLU A 66 -4.71 -9.52 3.31
CA GLU A 66 -5.05 -10.02 1.98
C GLU A 66 -6.20 -9.23 1.34
N ARG A 67 -7.17 -8.77 2.14
CA ARG A 67 -8.25 -7.91 1.64
C ARG A 67 -7.72 -6.51 1.28
N ALA A 68 -6.82 -5.97 2.09
CA ALA A 68 -6.15 -4.72 1.78
C ALA A 68 -5.37 -4.80 0.46
N VAL A 69 -4.63 -5.91 0.25
CA VAL A 69 -3.93 -6.19 -1.01
C VAL A 69 -4.90 -6.20 -2.19
N ALA A 70 -6.01 -6.94 -2.11
CA ALA A 70 -6.96 -7.04 -3.22
C ALA A 70 -7.54 -5.68 -3.63
N ILE A 71 -7.85 -4.82 -2.65
CA ILE A 71 -8.34 -3.46 -2.90
C ILE A 71 -7.25 -2.62 -3.59
N LEU A 72 -6.03 -2.63 -3.06
CA LEU A 72 -4.93 -1.81 -3.56
C LEU A 72 -4.41 -2.26 -4.94
N GLU A 73 -4.49 -3.55 -5.28
CA GLU A 73 -4.18 -4.05 -6.63
C GLU A 73 -5.13 -3.48 -7.68
N VAL A 74 -6.41 -3.30 -7.35
CA VAL A 74 -7.39 -2.63 -8.24
C VAL A 74 -7.03 -1.15 -8.38
N VAL A 75 -6.78 -0.47 -7.27
CA VAL A 75 -6.39 0.96 -7.25
C VAL A 75 -5.16 1.20 -8.13
N VAL A 76 -4.11 0.39 -7.96
CA VAL A 76 -2.88 0.52 -8.76
C VAL A 76 -3.18 0.30 -10.23
N ARG A 77 -3.86 -0.79 -10.61
CA ARG A 77 -4.22 -1.07 -12.03
C ARG A 77 -5.01 0.06 -12.68
N ASN A 78 -5.92 0.69 -11.94
CA ASN A 78 -6.74 1.77 -12.48
C ASN A 78 -5.94 3.06 -12.62
N ALA A 79 -5.07 3.36 -11.64
CA ALA A 79 -4.08 4.43 -11.77
C ALA A 79 -3.09 4.16 -12.91
N GLU A 80 -2.85 2.90 -13.28
CA GLU A 80 -1.94 2.55 -14.36
C GLU A 80 -2.42 2.98 -15.75
N ALA A 81 -3.74 3.01 -15.94
CA ALA A 81 -4.40 3.39 -17.17
C ALA A 81 -4.40 4.92 -17.41
N LEU A 82 -4.05 5.73 -16.40
CA LEU A 82 -4.07 7.18 -16.46
C LEU A 82 -2.68 7.74 -16.88
N PRO A 83 -2.56 8.50 -17.99
CA PRO A 83 -1.26 8.96 -18.50
C PRO A 83 -0.58 10.05 -17.65
N GLU A 84 -1.35 10.89 -16.95
CA GLU A 84 -0.86 12.15 -16.36
C GLU A 84 -0.53 12.06 -14.86
N ASP A 85 -0.84 10.94 -14.20
CA ASP A 85 -0.86 10.87 -12.74
C ASP A 85 0.24 10.00 -12.13
N ARG A 86 1.49 10.24 -12.57
CA ARG A 86 2.66 9.46 -12.12
C ARG A 86 2.89 9.54 -10.61
N LEU A 87 2.62 10.68 -9.97
CA LEU A 87 2.86 10.84 -8.53
C LEU A 87 1.82 10.08 -7.70
N ASN A 88 0.52 10.16 -8.03
CA ASN A 88 -0.48 9.38 -7.30
C ASN A 88 -0.29 7.87 -7.53
N ARG A 89 0.12 7.45 -8.74
CA ARG A 89 0.48 6.06 -9.03
C ARG A 89 1.58 5.54 -8.10
N LEU A 90 2.64 6.32 -7.89
CA LEU A 90 3.73 5.95 -6.98
C LEU A 90 3.27 5.82 -5.53
N VAL A 91 2.28 6.61 -5.10
CA VAL A 91 1.74 6.47 -3.75
C VAL A 91 0.94 5.18 -3.63
N SER A 92 0.02 4.91 -4.56
CA SER A 92 -0.76 3.67 -4.53
C SER A 92 0.14 2.43 -4.59
N GLN A 93 1.24 2.49 -5.33
CA GLN A 93 2.27 1.43 -5.34
C GLN A 93 2.99 1.29 -3.99
N ASP A 94 3.38 2.40 -3.36
CA ASP A 94 4.00 2.37 -2.03
C ASP A 94 3.07 1.75 -0.98
N GLU A 95 1.78 2.08 -1.03
CA GLU A 95 0.75 1.52 -0.15
C GLU A 95 0.49 0.04 -0.41
N LEU A 96 0.39 -0.37 -1.68
CA LEU A 96 0.26 -1.77 -2.06
C LEU A 96 1.47 -2.58 -1.60
N ALA A 97 2.69 -2.05 -1.72
CA ALA A 97 3.88 -2.72 -1.24
C ALA A 97 3.89 -2.89 0.29
N ARG A 98 3.42 -1.88 1.03
CA ARG A 98 3.21 -1.98 2.48
C ARG A 98 2.17 -3.05 2.82
N ALA A 99 1.08 -3.13 2.08
CA ALA A 99 0.08 -4.19 2.26
C ALA A 99 0.66 -5.58 1.96
N TYR A 100 1.47 -5.73 0.91
CA TYR A 100 2.19 -6.97 0.62
C TYR A 100 3.11 -7.39 1.77
N LEU A 101 3.83 -6.46 2.41
CA LEU A 101 4.65 -6.78 3.58
C LEU A 101 3.80 -7.32 4.73
N ASN A 102 2.68 -6.67 5.03
CA ASN A 102 1.76 -7.12 6.08
C ASN A 102 1.13 -8.48 5.77
N ALA A 103 0.88 -8.79 4.48
CA ALA A 103 0.39 -10.08 4.02
C ALA A 103 1.50 -11.15 3.89
N GLY A 104 2.74 -10.85 4.28
CA GLY A 104 3.88 -11.77 4.12
C GLY A 104 4.29 -12.04 2.66
N GLN A 105 3.77 -11.27 1.69
CA GLN A 105 4.10 -11.36 0.28
C GLN A 105 5.41 -10.61 -0.04
N VAL A 106 6.47 -10.95 0.70
CA VAL A 106 7.72 -10.17 0.79
C VAL A 106 8.35 -9.90 -0.57
N LYS A 107 8.43 -10.91 -1.46
CA LYS A 107 9.03 -10.74 -2.79
C LYS A 107 8.31 -9.70 -3.66
N LYS A 108 6.98 -9.65 -3.58
CA LYS A 108 6.19 -8.65 -4.32
C LYS A 108 6.42 -7.25 -3.75
N ALA A 109 6.50 -7.14 -2.42
CA ALA A 109 6.80 -5.88 -1.77
C ALA A 109 8.19 -5.34 -2.16
N VAL A 110 9.22 -6.18 -2.14
CA VAL A 110 10.59 -5.80 -2.53
C VAL A 110 10.61 -5.26 -3.96
N ALA A 111 10.11 -6.03 -4.92
CA ALA A 111 10.11 -5.62 -6.33
C ALA A 111 9.40 -4.27 -6.56
N MET A 112 8.26 -4.07 -5.90
CA MET A 112 7.51 -2.82 -6.01
C MET A 112 8.22 -1.63 -5.34
N LEU A 113 8.81 -1.83 -4.15
CA LEU A 113 9.53 -0.78 -3.43
C LEU A 113 10.84 -0.37 -4.13
N GLU A 114 11.54 -1.32 -4.77
CA GLU A 114 12.71 -1.01 -5.59
C GLU A 114 12.36 -0.05 -6.73
N ASP A 115 11.26 -0.31 -7.43
CA ASP A 115 10.78 0.57 -8.50
C ASP A 115 10.35 1.94 -7.98
N VAL A 116 9.60 1.99 -6.89
CA VAL A 116 9.17 3.25 -6.27
C VAL A 116 10.38 4.08 -5.81
N VAL A 117 11.34 3.47 -5.11
CA VAL A 117 12.57 4.15 -4.64
C VAL A 117 13.41 4.63 -5.82
N ARG A 118 13.54 3.82 -6.88
CA ARG A 118 14.26 4.20 -8.11
C ARG A 118 13.68 5.47 -8.73
N ILE A 119 12.35 5.59 -8.78
CA ILE A 119 11.67 6.76 -9.35
C ILE A 119 11.76 7.96 -8.39
N ARG A 120 11.53 7.76 -7.08
CA ARG A 120 11.61 8.82 -6.06
C ARG A 120 13.04 9.34 -5.82
N LYS A 121 14.07 8.66 -6.31
CA LYS A 121 15.48 9.13 -6.26
C LYS A 121 15.68 10.50 -6.93
N ALA A 122 14.81 10.90 -7.86
CA ALA A 122 14.84 12.21 -8.50
C ALA A 122 14.28 13.36 -7.61
N GLN A 123 13.62 13.03 -6.49
CA GLN A 123 13.08 14.00 -5.53
C GLN A 123 14.17 14.45 -4.53
N PRO A 124 14.00 15.59 -3.84
CA PRO A 124 14.90 16.02 -2.76
C PRO A 124 15.14 14.93 -1.70
N GLU A 125 16.31 14.94 -1.06
CA GLU A 125 16.67 13.91 -0.08
C GLU A 125 15.85 13.97 1.21
N ASP A 126 15.35 15.15 1.55
CA ASP A 126 14.49 15.44 2.69
C ASP A 126 12.99 15.26 2.39
N ASP A 127 12.64 14.80 1.17
CA ASP A 127 11.26 14.48 0.84
C ASP A 127 10.75 13.30 1.68
N MET A 128 9.67 13.52 2.43
CA MET A 128 9.10 12.54 3.34
C MET A 128 8.62 11.25 2.63
N ASN A 129 8.14 11.35 1.38
CA ASN A 129 7.71 10.19 0.62
C ASN A 129 8.90 9.37 0.14
N ARG A 130 10.00 10.03 -0.27
CA ARG A 130 11.27 9.36 -0.59
C ARG A 130 11.82 8.62 0.63
N LEU A 131 11.90 9.29 1.78
CA LEU A 131 12.39 8.68 3.03
C LEU A 131 11.51 7.50 3.47
N SER A 132 10.19 7.64 3.38
CA SER A 132 9.24 6.57 3.71
C SER A 132 9.45 5.33 2.84
N SER A 133 9.52 5.47 1.51
CA SER A 133 9.76 4.31 0.63
C SER A 133 11.10 3.64 0.88
N GLN A 134 12.16 4.43 1.15
CA GLN A 134 13.47 3.87 1.49
C GLN A 134 13.44 3.08 2.80
N HIS A 135 12.74 3.60 3.82
CA HIS A 135 12.53 2.89 5.08
C HIS A 135 11.79 1.56 4.86
N TYR A 136 10.69 1.59 4.11
CA TYR A 136 9.93 0.37 3.83
C TYR A 136 10.70 -0.63 2.96
N LEU A 137 11.52 -0.17 2.00
CA LEU A 137 12.42 -1.04 1.24
C LEU A 137 13.43 -1.74 2.14
N ALA A 138 14.02 -1.02 3.10
CA ALA A 138 14.91 -1.63 4.10
C ALA A 138 14.19 -2.69 4.94
N CYS A 139 12.96 -2.40 5.40
CA CYS A 139 12.13 -3.38 6.10
C CYS A 139 11.82 -4.61 5.23
N ALA A 140 11.57 -4.41 3.93
CA ALA A 140 11.30 -5.49 2.99
C ALA A 140 12.51 -6.42 2.81
N TYR A 141 13.72 -5.88 2.63
CA TYR A 141 14.94 -6.69 2.55
C TYR A 141 15.25 -7.43 3.85
N LEU A 142 15.00 -6.81 5.01
CA LEU A 142 15.13 -7.51 6.29
C LEU A 142 14.17 -8.70 6.38
N ALA A 143 12.91 -8.50 6.00
CA ALA A 143 11.94 -9.58 5.95
C ALA A 143 12.33 -10.69 4.96
N GLU A 144 12.87 -10.33 3.79
CA GLU A 144 13.32 -11.29 2.78
C GLU A 144 14.46 -12.16 3.30
N ASN A 145 15.46 -11.52 3.93
CA ASN A 145 16.57 -12.22 4.56
C ASN A 145 16.09 -13.21 5.64
N VAL A 146 15.11 -12.83 6.45
CA VAL A 146 14.52 -13.72 7.47
C VAL A 146 13.84 -14.92 6.81
N VAL A 147 13.03 -14.70 5.77
CA VAL A 147 12.35 -15.78 5.02
C VAL A 147 13.38 -16.73 4.40
N GLU A 148 14.44 -16.21 3.80
CA GLU A 148 15.51 -17.04 3.23
C GLU A 148 16.26 -17.87 4.29
N MET A 149 16.58 -17.26 5.44
CA MET A 149 17.23 -17.97 6.54
C MET A 149 16.35 -19.10 7.07
N MET A 150 15.05 -18.83 7.28
CA MET A 150 14.09 -19.85 7.71
C MET A 150 13.98 -21.00 6.71
N ALA A 151 13.92 -20.70 5.41
CA ALA A 151 13.88 -21.72 4.36
C ALA A 151 15.13 -22.64 4.40
N LYS A 152 16.32 -22.05 4.60
CA LYS A 152 17.58 -22.80 4.73
C LYS A 152 17.62 -23.69 5.97
N VAL A 153 17.03 -23.27 7.09
CA VAL A 153 16.94 -24.09 8.32
C VAL A 153 16.00 -25.27 8.11
N VAL A 154 14.82 -25.06 7.53
CA VAL A 154 13.84 -26.12 7.26
C VAL A 154 14.40 -27.18 6.31
N GLN A 155 15.15 -26.77 5.28
CA GLN A 155 15.82 -27.71 4.35
C GLN A 155 16.90 -28.58 5.02
N LYS A 156 17.43 -28.17 6.18
CA LYS A 156 18.46 -28.90 6.93
C LYS A 156 17.89 -29.82 8.02
N GLY A 157 16.58 -30.09 8.02
CA GLY A 157 15.91 -31.00 8.97
C GLY A 157 16.58 -32.39 9.08
N PRO A 158 16.43 -33.08 10.23
CA PRO A 158 17.37 -34.10 10.69
C PRO A 158 17.56 -35.23 9.68
N ARG A 159 18.84 -35.52 9.36
CA ARG A 159 19.22 -36.78 8.69
C ARG A 159 18.58 -37.91 9.49
N ARG A 160 17.57 -38.58 8.92
CA ARG A 160 17.05 -39.82 9.49
C ARG A 160 18.24 -40.77 9.60
N LEU A 161 18.69 -41.00 10.83
CA LEU A 161 19.58 -42.10 11.14
C LEU A 161 18.73 -43.35 10.90
N VAL A 162 18.87 -43.91 9.71
CA VAL A 162 18.33 -45.22 9.39
C VAL A 162 19.22 -46.22 10.12
N SER A 163 18.71 -46.75 11.23
CA SER A 163 19.23 -47.95 11.90
C SER A 163 18.59 -49.19 11.30
#